data_AF-A0A0G1F8Y1-F1
#
_entry.id   AF-A0A0G1F8Y1-F1
#
_cell.length_a   1.000
_cell.length_b   1.000
_cell.length_c   1.000
_cell.angle_alpha   90.00
_cell.angle_beta   90.00
_cell.angle_gamma   90.00
#
_symmetry.space_group_name_H-M   'P 1'
#
loop_
_entity.id
_entity.type
_entity.pdbx_description
1 polymer ?
#
loop_
_entity_poly.entity_id
_entity_poly.type
_entity_poly.pdbx_seq_one_letter_code
_entity_poly.pdbx_strand_id
1 'polypeptide(L)'
;MLSILVVSVVLSVGLGIFDIMTKELKLSGIGRESQIAFYAADAGVECFFYWEIKHPDLADTAFAYYDSNPPTISCASNSFSIPVGSNGPYGPYNLNLSNNSCAKIKITKSGLTTTVESRGYNTACDSTSSFKVERAIRLESTKTLGI
;
A
#
# COMPACT_ATOMS: atom_id res chain seq x y z
N MET A 1 -33.42 -6.60 49.85
CA MET A 1 -34.23 -6.45 48.61
C MET A 1 -33.69 -5.32 47.73
N LEU A 2 -33.59 -4.07 48.20
CA LEU A 2 -33.00 -2.95 47.43
C LEU A 2 -31.56 -3.19 46.97
N SER A 3 -30.74 -3.85 47.81
CA SER A 3 -29.34 -4.18 47.50
C SER A 3 -29.16 -5.05 46.25
N ILE A 4 -30.09 -5.98 46.00
CA ILE A 4 -30.02 -6.90 44.86
C ILE A 4 -30.31 -6.16 43.55
N LEU A 5 -31.26 -5.21 43.57
CA LEU A 5 -31.55 -4.35 42.42
C LEU A 5 -30.34 -3.49 42.04
N VAL A 6 -29.72 -2.84 43.03
CA VAL A 6 -28.54 -1.99 42.80
C VAL A 6 -27.38 -2.82 42.21
N VAL A 7 -27.11 -4.01 42.74
CA VAL A 7 -26.04 -4.89 42.23
C VAL A 7 -26.32 -5.31 40.79
N SER A 8 -27.57 -5.64 40.43
CA SER A 8 -27.91 -6.04 39.06
C SER A 8 -27.70 -4.92 38.02
N VAL A 9 -28.05 -3.68 38.36
CA VAL A 9 -27.84 -2.52 37.49
C VAL A 9 -26.34 -2.24 37.30
N VAL A 10 -25.57 -2.24 38.40
CA VAL A 10 -24.11 -2.02 38.33
C VAL A 10 -23.43 -3.11 37.51
N LEU A 11 -23.84 -4.38 37.67
CA LEU A 11 -23.31 -5.48 36.86
C LEU A 11 -23.65 -5.32 35.38
N SER A 12 -24.89 -4.92 35.05
CA SER A 12 -25.30 -4.67 33.66
C SER A 12 -24.50 -3.55 33.01
N VAL A 13 -24.23 -2.46 33.75
CA VAL A 13 -23.40 -1.34 33.26
C VAL A 13 -21.95 -1.80 33.10
N GLY A 14 -21.41 -2.55 34.06
CA GLY A 14 -20.04 -3.08 34.00
C GLY A 14 -19.80 -3.99 32.79
N LEU A 15 -20.75 -4.91 32.51
CA LEU A 15 -20.70 -5.77 31.33
C LEU A 15 -20.80 -4.97 30.02
N GLY A 16 -21.63 -3.93 29.99
CA GLY A 16 -21.75 -3.03 28.85
C GLY A 16 -20.43 -2.30 28.55
N ILE A 17 -19.77 -1.76 29.58
CA ILE A 17 -18.48 -1.08 29.43
C ILE A 17 -17.39 -2.06 29.00
N PHE A 18 -17.36 -3.27 29.56
CA PHE A 18 -16.38 -4.29 29.19
C PHE A 18 -16.49 -4.68 27.70
N ASP A 19 -17.70 -4.86 27.17
CA ASP A 19 -17.91 -5.16 25.75
C ASP A 19 -17.41 -4.02 24.85
N ILE A 20 -17.68 -2.76 25.21
CA ILE A 20 -17.15 -1.59 24.48
C ILE A 20 -15.62 -1.58 24.49
N MET A 21 -14.99 -1.76 25.65
CA MET A 21 -13.52 -1.75 25.77
C MET A 21 -12.87 -2.85 24.92
N THR A 22 -13.44 -4.06 24.89
CA THR A 22 -12.88 -5.15 24.06
C THR A 22 -12.96 -4.84 22.56
N LYS A 23 -14.02 -4.15 22.12
CA LYS A 23 -14.16 -3.70 20.72
C LYS A 23 -13.18 -2.58 20.40
N GLU A 24 -13.02 -1.60 21.29
CA GLU A 24 -12.07 -0.50 21.11
C GLU A 24 -10.62 -0.99 21.01
N LEU A 25 -10.21 -1.94 21.86
CA LEU A 25 -8.87 -2.54 21.80
C LEU A 25 -8.61 -3.24 20.46
N LYS A 26 -9.60 -3.98 19.94
CA LYS A 26 -9.50 -4.62 18.62
C LYS A 26 -9.41 -3.58 17.50
N LEU A 27 -10.23 -2.54 17.55
CA LEU A 27 -10.23 -1.47 16.56
C LEU A 27 -8.90 -0.70 16.56
N SER A 28 -8.34 -0.44 17.75
CA SER A 28 -7.03 0.20 17.92
C SER A 28 -5.91 -0.61 17.26
N GLY A 29 -5.91 -1.94 17.44
CA GLY A 29 -4.96 -2.83 16.77
C GLY A 29 -5.05 -2.74 15.26
N ILE A 30 -6.26 -2.83 14.68
CA ILE A 30 -6.46 -2.72 13.23
C ILE A 30 -6.09 -1.33 12.71
N GLY A 31 -6.32 -0.27 13.49
CA GLY A 31 -5.92 1.10 13.17
C GLY A 31 -4.41 1.24 13.03
N ARG A 32 -3.64 0.68 13.97
CA ARG A 32 -2.18 0.65 13.88
C ARG A 32 -1.68 -0.12 12.67
N GLU A 33 -2.19 -1.33 12.44
CA GLU A 33 -1.82 -2.15 11.28
C GLU A 33 -2.19 -1.47 9.94
N SER A 34 -3.29 -0.70 9.93
CA SER A 34 -3.68 0.11 8.78
C SER A 34 -2.69 1.23 8.47
N GLN A 35 -2.10 1.87 9.49
CA GLN A 35 -1.06 2.89 9.27
C GLN A 35 0.19 2.29 8.65
N ILE A 36 0.60 1.09 9.08
CA ILE A 36 1.76 0.38 8.52
C ILE A 36 1.49 0.01 7.05
N ALA A 37 0.31 -0.55 6.76
CA ALA A 37 -0.08 -0.88 5.39
C ALA A 37 -0.17 0.38 4.50
N PHE A 38 -0.71 1.48 5.01
CA PHE A 38 -0.80 2.73 4.26
C PHE A 38 0.58 3.34 3.99
N TYR A 39 1.46 3.34 4.98
CA TYR A 39 2.85 3.78 4.83
C TYR A 39 3.60 2.96 3.76
N ALA A 40 3.40 1.64 3.72
CA ALA A 40 3.96 0.80 2.67
C ALA A 40 3.42 1.18 1.29
N ALA A 41 2.10 1.40 1.17
CA ALA A 41 1.48 1.82 -0.09
C ALA A 41 2.05 3.15 -0.58
N ASP A 42 2.21 4.12 0.31
CA ASP A 42 2.77 5.44 0.03
C ASP A 42 4.22 5.33 -0.48
N ALA A 43 5.07 4.54 0.19
CA ALA A 43 6.43 4.27 -0.27
C ALA A 43 6.48 3.67 -1.69
N GLY A 44 5.52 2.82 -2.04
CA GLY A 44 5.40 2.25 -3.39
C GLY A 44 5.01 3.28 -4.45
N VAL A 45 4.13 4.23 -4.10
CA VAL A 45 3.77 5.36 -4.97
C VAL A 45 4.96 6.28 -5.17
N GLU A 46 5.64 6.66 -4.10
CA GLU A 46 6.81 7.55 -4.16
C GLU A 46 7.95 6.94 -4.99
N CYS A 47 8.16 5.63 -4.89
CA CYS A 47 9.07 4.90 -5.77
C CYS A 47 8.70 5.09 -7.26
N PHE A 48 7.42 4.91 -7.59
CA PHE A 48 6.95 5.13 -8.95
C PHE A 48 7.16 6.58 -9.41
N PHE A 49 6.75 7.57 -8.61
CA PHE A 49 6.87 8.99 -8.96
C PHE A 49 8.32 9.44 -9.12
N TYR A 50 9.22 8.94 -8.26
CA TYR A 50 10.64 9.23 -8.37
C TYR A 50 11.20 8.80 -9.73
N TRP A 51 10.88 7.57 -10.15
CA TRP A 51 11.31 7.01 -11.42
C TRP A 51 10.49 7.46 -12.63
N GLU A 52 9.38 8.18 -12.42
CA GLU A 52 8.63 8.84 -13.50
C GLU A 52 9.13 10.28 -13.75
N ILE A 53 9.49 11.04 -12.71
CA ILE A 53 9.78 12.48 -12.83
C ILE A 53 11.27 12.83 -12.69
N LYS A 54 12.03 12.16 -11.82
CA LYS A 54 13.30 12.71 -11.27
C LYS A 54 14.55 11.87 -11.47
N HIS A 55 14.53 10.76 -12.20
CA HIS A 55 15.74 9.93 -12.23
C HIS A 55 16.88 10.61 -13.04
N PRO A 56 18.14 10.50 -12.58
CA PRO A 56 19.28 11.18 -13.20
C PRO A 56 19.76 10.53 -14.52
N ASP A 57 19.39 9.28 -14.82
CA ASP A 57 20.06 8.47 -15.85
C ASP A 57 19.26 8.29 -17.16
N LEU A 58 17.99 8.72 -17.24
CA LEU A 58 17.22 8.73 -18.50
C LEU A 58 16.59 10.11 -18.74
N ALA A 59 16.36 10.45 -20.00
CA ALA A 59 15.74 11.71 -20.42
C ALA A 59 14.20 11.71 -20.35
N ASP A 60 13.58 10.53 -20.19
CA ASP A 60 12.14 10.27 -20.19
C ASP A 60 11.76 9.31 -19.05
N THR A 61 10.47 8.96 -18.89
CA THR A 61 9.98 8.06 -17.83
C THR A 61 10.64 6.67 -17.88
N ALA A 62 11.01 6.08 -16.74
CA ALA A 62 11.51 4.70 -16.65
C ALA A 62 10.48 3.62 -17.08
N PHE A 63 9.20 3.99 -17.18
CA PHE A 63 8.09 3.08 -17.52
C PHE A 63 7.69 3.20 -19.00
N ALA A 64 8.67 3.17 -19.92
CA ALA A 64 8.44 3.27 -21.36
C ALA A 64 8.61 1.91 -22.07
N TYR A 65 8.29 1.89 -23.37
CA TYR A 65 8.62 0.76 -24.23
C TYR A 65 10.13 0.72 -24.49
N TYR A 66 10.75 -0.42 -24.24
CA TYR A 66 12.17 -0.66 -24.51
C TYR A 66 12.34 -1.84 -25.47
N ASP A 67 13.09 -1.63 -26.55
CA ASP A 67 13.43 -2.67 -27.53
C ASP A 67 14.62 -3.54 -27.04
N SER A 68 15.57 -2.93 -26.33
CA SER A 68 16.70 -3.62 -25.67
C SER A 68 17.18 -2.84 -24.45
N ASN A 69 17.83 -3.54 -23.50
CA ASN A 69 18.44 -3.00 -22.28
C ASN A 69 17.53 -2.06 -21.46
N PRO A 70 16.44 -2.60 -20.88
CA PRO A 70 15.53 -1.80 -20.07
C PRO A 70 16.21 -1.38 -18.75
N PRO A 71 15.84 -0.22 -18.18
CA PRO A 71 16.40 0.24 -16.92
C PRO A 71 15.97 -0.67 -15.77
N THR A 72 16.86 -0.81 -14.79
CA THR A 72 16.56 -1.43 -13.50
C THR A 72 16.14 -0.36 -12.51
N ILE A 73 14.93 -0.48 -12.00
CA ILE A 73 14.36 0.43 -11.01
C ILE A 73 14.76 -0.07 -9.62
N SER A 74 15.30 0.81 -8.78
CA SER A 74 15.72 0.48 -7.42
C SER A 74 14.98 1.36 -6.41
N CYS A 75 14.34 0.72 -5.43
CA CYS A 75 13.58 1.37 -4.37
C CYS A 75 13.69 0.56 -3.07
N ALA A 76 14.03 1.22 -1.96
CA ALA A 76 14.13 0.60 -0.63
C ALA A 76 14.91 -0.74 -0.62
N SER A 77 16.04 -0.80 -1.34
CA SER A 77 16.88 -2.01 -1.52
C SER A 77 16.26 -3.16 -2.33
N ASN A 78 15.09 -2.93 -2.94
CA ASN A 78 14.49 -3.84 -3.92
C ASN A 78 14.79 -3.31 -5.31
N SER A 79 15.24 -4.19 -6.20
CA SER A 79 15.48 -3.86 -7.61
C SER A 79 14.55 -4.67 -8.51
N PHE A 80 13.90 -4.02 -9.47
CA PHE A 80 13.04 -4.66 -10.46
C PHE A 80 13.37 -4.16 -11.86
N SER A 81 13.38 -5.07 -12.82
CA SER A 81 13.63 -4.77 -14.24
C SER A 81 12.32 -4.59 -14.99
N ILE A 82 12.25 -3.58 -15.84
CA ILE A 82 11.11 -3.41 -16.77
C ILE A 82 11.23 -4.45 -17.90
N PRO A 83 10.13 -5.11 -18.31
CA PRO A 83 10.15 -6.06 -19.43
C PRO A 83 10.43 -5.36 -20.77
N VAL A 84 11.31 -5.96 -21.58
CA VAL A 84 11.51 -5.57 -22.99
C VAL A 84 10.29 -5.91 -23.84
N GLY A 85 10.10 -5.17 -24.93
CA GLY A 85 9.05 -5.43 -25.90
C GLY A 85 7.62 -5.25 -25.34
N SER A 86 7.47 -4.65 -24.17
CA SER A 86 6.18 -4.38 -23.54
C SER A 86 5.95 -2.88 -23.38
N ASN A 87 4.72 -2.44 -23.64
CA ASN A 87 4.28 -1.07 -23.37
C ASN A 87 3.28 -1.03 -22.20
N GLY A 88 3.37 -2.01 -21.29
CA GLY A 88 2.49 -2.18 -20.13
C GLY A 88 1.50 -3.35 -20.27
N PRO A 89 0.83 -3.74 -19.16
CA PRO A 89 1.00 -3.26 -17.79
C PRO A 89 2.36 -3.69 -17.18
N TYR A 90 2.93 -2.84 -16.33
CA TYR A 90 4.17 -3.14 -15.62
C TYR A 90 3.85 -3.63 -14.20
N GLY A 91 4.47 -4.74 -13.80
CA GLY A 91 4.27 -5.37 -12.51
C GLY A 91 3.21 -6.49 -12.53
N PRO A 92 2.74 -6.97 -11.36
CA PRO A 92 2.99 -6.39 -10.04
C PRO A 92 4.44 -6.54 -9.57
N TYR A 93 5.01 -5.47 -9.00
CA TYR A 93 6.31 -5.48 -8.34
C TYR A 93 6.14 -5.44 -6.83
N ASN A 94 6.86 -6.31 -6.12
CA ASN A 94 6.85 -6.35 -4.67
C ASN A 94 7.97 -5.46 -4.12
N LEU A 95 7.60 -4.49 -3.28
CA LEU A 95 8.50 -3.64 -2.52
C LEU A 95 8.47 -4.09 -1.06
N ASN A 96 9.50 -4.81 -0.61
CA ASN A 96 9.62 -5.22 0.78
C ASN A 96 10.29 -4.12 1.60
N LEU A 97 9.62 -3.67 2.67
CA LEU A 97 10.18 -2.68 3.60
C LEU A 97 10.89 -3.38 4.76
N SER A 98 11.79 -2.65 5.43
CA SER A 98 12.62 -3.17 6.53
C SER A 98 11.83 -3.60 7.77
N ASN A 99 10.59 -3.14 7.91
CA ASN A 99 9.66 -3.45 9.00
C ASN A 99 8.79 -4.70 8.74
N ASN A 100 9.13 -5.55 7.76
CA ASN A 100 8.35 -6.72 7.33
C ASN A 100 6.97 -6.38 6.74
N SER A 101 6.72 -5.10 6.42
CA SER A 101 5.58 -4.66 5.62
C SER A 101 5.96 -4.67 4.14
N CYS A 102 4.97 -4.67 3.24
CA CYS A 102 5.24 -4.78 1.81
C CYS A 102 4.26 -3.99 0.97
N ALA A 103 4.66 -3.56 -0.22
CA ALA A 103 3.76 -2.94 -1.19
C ALA A 103 3.81 -3.63 -2.55
N LYS A 104 2.65 -3.85 -3.16
CA LYS A 104 2.49 -4.36 -4.53
C LYS A 104 2.17 -3.19 -5.46
N ILE A 105 3.10 -2.88 -6.35
CA ILE A 105 3.00 -1.76 -7.27
C ILE A 105 2.63 -2.29 -8.65
N LYS A 106 1.57 -1.75 -9.25
CA LYS A 106 1.13 -2.05 -10.60
C LYS A 106 0.97 -0.74 -11.37
N ILE A 107 1.58 -0.67 -12.55
CA ILE A 107 1.50 0.49 -13.42
C ILE A 107 0.79 0.07 -14.69
N THR A 108 -0.24 0.82 -15.08
CA THR A 108 -0.96 0.62 -16.34
C THR A 108 -0.89 1.90 -17.14
N LYS A 109 -0.37 1.82 -18.36
CA LYS A 109 -0.39 2.94 -19.30
C LYS A 109 -1.47 2.71 -20.34
N SER A 110 -2.31 3.72 -20.56
CA SER A 110 -3.38 3.73 -21.56
C SER A 110 -3.37 5.06 -22.28
N GLY A 111 -2.75 5.10 -23.46
CA GLY A 111 -2.55 6.35 -24.22
C GLY A 111 -1.68 7.34 -23.45
N LEU A 112 -2.24 8.51 -23.11
CA LEU A 112 -1.57 9.57 -22.35
C LEU A 112 -1.78 9.44 -20.83
N THR A 113 -2.60 8.48 -20.39
CA THR A 113 -2.92 8.28 -18.98
C THR A 113 -2.06 7.16 -18.40
N THR A 114 -1.37 7.48 -17.31
CA THR A 114 -0.66 6.51 -16.47
C THR A 114 -1.45 6.33 -15.17
N THR A 115 -1.88 5.10 -14.92
CA THR A 115 -2.48 4.70 -13.65
C THR A 115 -1.44 3.93 -12.85
N VAL A 116 -1.09 4.45 -11.67
CA VAL A 116 -0.30 3.73 -10.68
C VAL A 116 -1.22 3.25 -9.56
N GLU A 117 -1.09 1.99 -9.21
CA GLU A 117 -1.79 1.36 -8.10
C GLU A 117 -0.75 0.73 -7.17
N SER A 118 -0.68 1.23 -5.94
CA SER A 118 0.19 0.69 -4.90
C SER A 118 -0.67 0.11 -3.77
N ARG A 119 -0.57 -1.19 -3.55
CA ARG A 119 -1.28 -1.92 -2.48
C ARG A 119 -0.29 -2.28 -1.38
N GLY A 120 -0.36 -1.58 -0.26
CA GLY A 120 0.45 -1.84 0.92
C GLY A 120 -0.18 -2.82 1.88
N TYR A 121 0.67 -3.58 2.55
CA TYR A 121 0.35 -4.66 3.48
C TYR A 121 1.15 -4.49 4.76
N ASN A 122 0.52 -4.77 5.91
CA ASN A 122 1.22 -4.79 7.21
C ASN A 122 2.18 -5.96 7.40
N THR A 123 2.19 -6.92 6.47
CA THR A 123 3.02 -8.12 6.47
C THR A 123 3.71 -8.27 5.12
N ALA A 124 4.57 -9.29 4.98
CA ALA A 124 5.18 -9.64 3.70
C ALA A 124 4.13 -9.80 2.59
N CYS A 125 4.49 -9.44 1.36
CA CYS A 125 3.57 -9.40 0.21
C CYS A 125 2.82 -10.71 -0.06
N ASP A 126 3.44 -11.84 0.28
CA ASP A 126 2.92 -13.18 0.02
C ASP A 126 2.46 -13.89 1.30
N SER A 127 2.28 -13.13 2.39
CA SER A 127 1.73 -13.69 3.61
C SER A 127 0.28 -14.15 3.42
N THR A 128 -0.03 -15.30 3.99
CA THR A 128 -1.36 -15.90 4.09
C THR A 128 -2.03 -15.60 5.43
N SER A 129 -1.47 -14.68 6.21
CA SER A 129 -1.97 -14.34 7.55
C SER A 129 -3.42 -13.85 7.49
N SER A 130 -4.28 -14.36 8.37
CA SER A 130 -5.64 -13.87 8.56
C SER A 130 -5.69 -12.45 9.14
N PHE A 131 -4.58 -11.97 9.73
CA PHE A 131 -4.42 -10.61 10.24
C PHE A 131 -3.77 -9.67 9.22
N LYS A 132 -3.76 -10.05 7.94
CA LYS A 132 -3.25 -9.20 6.87
C LYS A 132 -4.21 -8.03 6.64
N VAL A 133 -3.70 -6.83 6.88
CA VAL A 133 -4.38 -5.58 6.59
C VAL A 133 -3.81 -5.02 5.29
N GLU A 134 -4.70 -4.59 4.40
CA GLU A 134 -4.36 -3.99 3.12
C GLU A 134 -4.86 -2.54 3.06
N ARG A 135 -4.02 -1.65 2.53
CA ARG A 135 -4.39 -0.28 2.16
C ARG A 135 -3.84 0.02 0.78
N ALA A 136 -4.60 0.70 -0.06
CA ALA A 136 -4.21 0.98 -1.44
C ALA A 136 -4.25 2.47 -1.73
N ILE A 137 -3.29 2.93 -2.53
CA ILE A 137 -3.28 4.26 -3.12
C ILE A 137 -3.27 4.06 -4.64
N ARG A 138 -4.22 4.71 -5.31
CA ARG A 138 -4.30 4.74 -6.78
C ARG A 138 -4.22 6.18 -7.23
N LEU A 139 -3.32 6.45 -8.15
CA LEU A 139 -3.16 7.76 -8.76
C LEU A 139 -3.25 7.61 -10.27
N GLU A 140 -3.88 8.59 -10.89
CA GLU A 140 -4.04 8.68 -12.34
C GLU A 140 -3.47 10.01 -12.78
N SER A 141 -2.44 9.95 -13.61
CA SER A 141 -1.80 11.11 -14.20
C SER A 141 -2.01 11.08 -15.70
N THR A 142 -2.43 12.21 -16.27
CA THR A 142 -2.57 12.36 -17.72
C THR A 142 -1.53 13.36 -18.19
N LYS A 143 -0.64 12.93 -19.10
CA LYS A 143 0.35 13.81 -19.71
C LYS A 143 -0.37 14.74 -20.70
N THR A 144 -0.44 16.02 -20.40
CA THR A 144 -0.89 17.04 -21.37
C THR A 144 0.21 17.24 -22.40
N LEU A 145 -0.11 17.03 -23.68
CA LEU A 145 0.73 17.42 -24.80
C LEU A 145 0.75 18.96 -24.81
N GLY A 146 1.84 19.54 -24.31
CA GLY A 146 2.11 20.97 -24.47
C GLY A 146 2.24 21.27 -25.96
N ILE A 147 1.34 22.10 -26.46
CA ILE A 147 1.51 22.90 -27.69
C ILE A 147 2.41 24.10 -27.39
#